data_AF-A0A060SLP6-F1
#
_entry.id   AF-A0A060SLP6-F1
#
_cell.length_a   1.000
_cell.length_b   1.000
_cell.length_c   1.000
_cell.angle_alpha   90.00
_cell.angle_beta   90.00
_cell.angle_gamma   90.00
#
_symmetry.space_group_name_H-M   'P 1'
#
loop_
_entity.id
_entity.type
_entity.pdbx_description
1 polymer ?
#
loop_
_entity_poly.entity_id
_entity_poly.type
_entity_poly.pdbx_seq_one_letter_code
_entity_poly.pdbx_strand_id
1 'polypeptide(L)'
;MLAPSIEFSTSSSLPLPQPTPVRQAGTLLTTIADLDSQRAATPTACSTLSDEAQAALEISPASMKIDPALFTPTKRRRAIALHLHYAHLDTAAILHPPGRISPILAPDPDPTLPTNIPAPIQPHTPLLLPPELDEQAILKAENEHLQRQLQNAQQGLHEKTQTIRTYHAQLLIQDRHCTDLQKRLNAKGTRKRKDTHLSRYLDDGGERVFTAEGYRAAVRADRDKTRQKNLDQVQRSAVAAAKKARSRWRKEQKDKRAQQNAHQLRRWEEQCAENQADGTRKPPKPKRAAKAQTPERFARTIRQAGALTGEQLLRMAERLEDVGQGDARQQAILQFLESPPDGLPSGSESEDTGTD
;
A
#
# COMPACT_ATOMS: atom_id res chain seq x y z
N MET A 1 22.06 -1.87 -47.53
CA MET A 1 22.59 -2.84 -46.55
C MET A 1 22.17 -2.36 -45.16
N LEU A 2 21.30 -3.10 -44.49
CA LEU A 2 20.73 -2.75 -43.18
C LEU A 2 21.63 -3.29 -42.06
N ALA A 3 21.94 -2.46 -41.06
CA ALA A 3 22.61 -2.89 -39.83
C ALA A 3 21.62 -3.61 -38.90
N PRO A 4 22.01 -4.71 -38.23
CA PRO A 4 21.14 -5.42 -37.31
C PRO A 4 20.88 -4.60 -36.04
N SER A 5 19.64 -4.61 -35.57
CA SER A 5 19.20 -3.93 -34.34
C SER A 5 19.84 -4.57 -33.11
N ILE A 6 20.50 -3.76 -32.29
CA ILE A 6 21.10 -4.15 -31.01
C ILE A 6 19.97 -4.39 -29.99
N GLU A 7 19.91 -5.61 -29.43
CA GLU A 7 19.04 -5.94 -28.31
C GLU A 7 19.59 -5.32 -27.02
N PHE A 8 19.02 -4.20 -26.58
CA PHE A 8 19.27 -3.68 -25.23
C PHE A 8 18.47 -4.50 -24.20
N SER A 9 18.97 -5.69 -23.88
CA SER A 9 18.59 -6.41 -22.67
C SER A 9 19.36 -5.79 -21.50
N THR A 10 18.74 -4.84 -20.80
CA THR A 10 19.28 -4.34 -19.53
C THR A 10 19.09 -5.44 -18.48
N SER A 11 20.09 -6.29 -18.31
CA SER A 11 20.22 -7.08 -17.09
C SER A 11 20.40 -6.08 -15.94
N SER A 12 19.41 -5.97 -15.05
CA SER A 12 19.58 -5.18 -13.83
C SER A 12 20.34 -6.05 -12.83
N SER A 13 21.67 -6.03 -12.90
CA SER A 13 22.58 -6.83 -12.07
C SER A 13 22.86 -6.25 -10.69
N LEU A 14 21.96 -5.43 -10.13
CA LEU A 14 22.11 -4.91 -8.77
C LEU A 14 21.00 -5.50 -7.90
N PRO A 15 21.33 -6.39 -6.92
CA PRO A 15 20.34 -6.83 -5.96
C PRO A 15 19.83 -5.61 -5.21
N LEU A 16 18.51 -5.40 -5.26
CA LEU A 16 17.85 -4.37 -4.47
C LEU A 16 18.30 -4.49 -3.01
N PRO A 17 18.61 -3.38 -2.32
CA PRO A 17 19.02 -3.43 -0.92
C PRO A 17 17.90 -4.09 -0.11
N GLN A 18 18.15 -5.30 0.35
CA GLN A 18 17.16 -6.06 1.12
C GLN A 18 17.12 -5.53 2.56
N PRO A 19 15.92 -5.40 3.16
CA PRO A 19 15.79 -4.94 4.54
C PRO A 19 16.50 -5.91 5.50
N THR A 20 17.04 -5.37 6.60
CA THR A 20 17.83 -6.09 7.62
C THR A 20 17.27 -7.48 8.00
N PRO A 21 15.96 -7.67 8.25
CA PRO A 21 15.42 -9.00 8.59
C PRO A 21 15.58 -10.03 7.47
N VAL A 22 15.49 -9.62 6.19
CA VAL A 22 15.66 -10.54 5.06
C VAL A 22 17.13 -10.94 4.91
N ARG A 23 18.06 -10.01 5.19
CA ARG A 23 19.50 -10.32 5.22
C ARG A 23 19.84 -11.30 6.35
N GLN A 24 19.23 -11.13 7.53
CA GLN A 24 19.41 -12.03 8.67
C GLN A 24 18.84 -13.44 8.40
N ALA A 25 17.67 -13.52 7.77
CA ALA A 25 17.10 -14.80 7.34
C ALA A 25 17.98 -15.49 6.28
N GLY A 26 18.52 -14.72 5.33
CA GLY A 26 19.46 -15.22 4.33
C GLY A 26 20.72 -15.83 4.95
N THR A 27 21.30 -15.16 5.96
CA THR A 27 22.48 -15.68 6.67
C THR A 27 22.18 -16.94 7.47
N LEU A 28 20.99 -17.03 8.08
CA LEU A 28 20.56 -18.23 8.81
C LEU A 28 20.36 -19.42 7.86
N LEU A 29 19.74 -19.19 6.70
CA LEU A 29 19.55 -20.23 5.69
C LEU A 29 20.89 -20.73 5.12
N THR A 30 21.86 -19.83 4.90
CA THR A 30 23.20 -20.26 4.47
C THR A 30 23.92 -21.08 5.55
N THR A 31 23.82 -20.70 6.83
CA THR A 31 24.41 -21.50 7.92
C THR A 31 23.75 -22.87 8.07
N ILE A 32 22.44 -22.98 7.85
CA ILE A 32 21.73 -24.27 7.89
C ILE A 32 22.17 -25.14 6.71
N ALA A 33 22.30 -24.56 5.51
CA ALA A 33 22.79 -25.28 4.33
C ALA A 33 24.25 -25.77 4.49
N ASP A 34 25.12 -24.98 5.11
CA ASP A 34 26.49 -25.37 5.42
C ASP A 34 26.54 -26.49 6.48
N LEU A 35 25.66 -26.46 7.49
CA LEU A 35 25.53 -27.52 8.49
C LEU A 35 24.99 -28.83 7.90
N ASP A 36 24.02 -28.78 6.99
CA ASP A 36 23.50 -29.96 6.29
C ASP A 36 24.56 -30.53 5.32
N SER A 37 25.36 -29.68 4.69
CA SER A 37 26.47 -30.10 3.83
C SER A 37 27.56 -30.84 4.62
N GLN A 38 27.76 -30.48 5.89
CA GLN A 38 28.67 -31.20 6.80
C GLN A 38 28.06 -32.51 7.33
N ARG A 39 26.74 -32.63 7.36
CA ARG A 39 26.01 -33.83 7.82
C ARG A 39 25.99 -34.97 6.79
N ALA A 40 26.24 -34.66 5.53
CA ALA A 40 26.29 -35.64 4.43
C ALA A 40 27.53 -36.56 4.44
N ALA A 41 28.44 -36.44 5.43
CA ALA A 41 29.65 -37.27 5.54
C ALA A 41 29.47 -38.59 6.31
N THR A 42 28.27 -38.93 6.78
CA THR A 42 27.98 -40.25 7.39
C THR A 42 27.12 -41.11 6.46
N PRO A 43 27.61 -42.26 5.96
CA PRO A 43 26.85 -43.10 5.06
C PRO A 43 26.01 -44.09 5.87
N THR A 44 24.69 -43.98 5.88
CA THR A 44 23.85 -45.15 6.18
C THR A 44 22.46 -45.07 5.56
N ALA A 45 22.12 -46.17 4.90
CA ALA A 45 20.80 -46.67 4.53
C ALA A 45 20.07 -45.97 3.37
N CYS A 46 20.24 -46.62 2.22
CA CYS A 46 19.40 -46.58 1.03
C CYS A 46 17.90 -46.69 1.38
N SER A 47 17.16 -45.61 1.15
CA SER A 47 15.70 -45.65 1.04
C SER A 47 15.37 -45.39 -0.43
N THR A 48 14.85 -46.42 -1.09
CA THR A 48 14.38 -46.36 -2.48
C THR A 48 13.17 -45.43 -2.54
N LEU A 49 13.42 -44.18 -2.96
CA LEU A 49 12.38 -43.24 -3.40
C LEU A 49 11.66 -43.84 -4.61
N SER A 50 10.34 -43.66 -4.72
CA SER A 50 9.57 -44.15 -5.87
C SER A 50 10.05 -43.50 -7.17
N ASP A 51 9.88 -44.20 -8.30
CA ASP A 51 10.27 -43.73 -9.64
C ASP A 51 9.68 -42.33 -9.97
N GLU A 52 8.52 -41.98 -9.41
CA GLU A 52 7.91 -40.65 -9.57
C GLU A 52 8.68 -39.53 -8.83
N ALA A 53 9.25 -39.82 -7.67
CA ALA A 53 10.06 -38.86 -6.91
C ALA A 53 11.43 -38.66 -7.56
N GLN A 54 12.01 -39.71 -8.17
CA GLN A 54 13.23 -39.59 -8.97
C GLN A 54 13.01 -38.77 -10.25
N ALA A 55 11.90 -38.99 -10.96
CA ALA A 55 11.55 -38.18 -12.13
C ALA A 55 11.30 -36.69 -11.81
N ALA A 56 10.79 -36.38 -10.61
CA ALA A 56 10.60 -35.00 -10.16
C ALA A 56 11.92 -34.30 -9.81
N LEU A 57 12.91 -35.03 -9.29
CA LEU A 57 14.26 -34.53 -9.00
C LEU A 57 15.05 -34.19 -10.26
N GLU A 58 14.84 -34.91 -11.36
CA GLU A 58 15.50 -34.61 -12.65
C GLU A 58 15.06 -33.27 -13.26
N ILE A 59 13.85 -32.78 -12.92
CA ILE A 59 13.28 -31.52 -13.43
C ILE A 59 13.67 -30.32 -12.53
N SER A 60 14.38 -30.55 -11.43
CA SER A 60 14.87 -29.50 -10.53
C SER A 60 15.89 -28.58 -11.24
N PRO A 61 15.88 -27.26 -11.01
CA PRO A 61 16.91 -26.34 -11.51
C PRO A 61 18.34 -26.69 -11.05
N ALA A 62 18.48 -27.47 -9.97
CA ALA A 62 19.77 -27.95 -9.47
C ALA A 62 20.28 -29.22 -10.20
N SER A 63 19.40 -29.95 -10.88
CA SER A 63 19.74 -31.07 -11.77
C SER A 63 20.23 -30.48 -13.10
N MET A 64 21.54 -30.41 -13.31
CA MET A 64 22.15 -29.87 -14.55
C MET A 64 21.88 -30.73 -15.82
N LYS A 65 20.88 -31.62 -15.82
CA LYS A 65 20.42 -32.38 -16.98
C LYS A 65 19.07 -31.82 -17.46
N ILE A 66 19.12 -30.68 -18.13
CA ILE A 66 17.92 -30.03 -18.66
C ILE A 66 17.81 -30.35 -20.16
N ASP A 67 16.83 -31.16 -20.54
CA ASP A 67 16.47 -31.37 -21.95
C ASP A 67 15.74 -30.11 -22.49
N PRO A 68 16.32 -29.38 -23.46
CA PRO A 68 15.72 -28.15 -23.99
C PRO A 68 14.39 -28.38 -24.73
N ALA A 69 14.09 -29.60 -25.15
CA ALA A 69 12.83 -29.93 -25.84
C ALA A 69 11.59 -29.94 -24.91
N LEU A 70 11.79 -29.95 -23.58
CA LEU A 70 10.69 -30.00 -22.60
C LEU A 70 10.14 -28.61 -22.21
N PHE A 71 10.71 -27.52 -22.70
CA PHE A 71 10.30 -26.15 -22.35
C PHE A 71 9.20 -25.57 -23.23
N THR A 72 7.99 -26.12 -23.12
CA THR A 72 6.79 -25.30 -23.40
C THR A 72 6.42 -24.50 -22.15
N PRO A 73 5.88 -23.27 -22.28
CA PRO A 73 5.46 -22.45 -21.14
C PRO A 73 4.54 -23.19 -20.17
N THR A 74 3.69 -24.07 -20.71
CA THR A 74 2.74 -24.89 -19.96
C THR A 74 3.44 -25.95 -19.10
N LYS A 75 4.46 -26.63 -19.64
CA LYS A 75 5.26 -27.61 -18.88
C LYS A 75 6.12 -26.95 -17.81
N ARG A 76 6.71 -25.77 -18.11
CA ARG A 76 7.43 -24.94 -17.13
C ARG A 76 6.54 -24.54 -15.96
N ARG A 77 5.31 -24.08 -16.23
CA ARG A 77 4.34 -23.73 -15.18
C ARG A 77 3.97 -24.95 -14.31
N ARG A 78 3.81 -26.12 -14.93
CA ARG A 78 3.47 -27.37 -14.21
C ARG A 78 4.62 -27.86 -13.33
N ALA A 79 5.86 -27.79 -13.83
CA ALA A 79 7.05 -28.13 -13.06
C ALA A 79 7.26 -27.18 -11.87
N ILE A 80 7.10 -25.86 -12.06
CA ILE A 80 7.18 -24.89 -10.96
C ILE A 80 6.07 -25.13 -9.93
N ALA A 81 4.84 -25.41 -10.36
CA ALA A 81 3.73 -25.72 -9.47
C ALA A 81 3.98 -26.99 -8.65
N LEU A 82 4.48 -28.06 -9.28
CA LEU A 82 4.89 -29.28 -8.59
C LEU A 82 6.04 -29.01 -7.62
N HIS A 83 7.04 -28.25 -8.03
CA HIS A 83 8.20 -27.98 -7.19
C HIS A 83 7.83 -27.17 -5.95
N LEU A 84 6.98 -26.15 -6.09
CA LEU A 84 6.43 -25.42 -4.95
C LEU A 84 5.58 -26.34 -4.06
N HIS A 85 4.77 -27.23 -4.65
CA HIS A 85 3.96 -28.18 -3.90
C HIS A 85 4.82 -29.12 -3.03
N TYR A 86 5.94 -29.62 -3.56
CA TYR A 86 6.86 -30.49 -2.82
C TYR A 86 7.81 -29.72 -1.89
N ALA A 87 8.20 -28.49 -2.23
CA ALA A 87 9.06 -27.65 -1.38
C ALA A 87 8.33 -27.07 -0.15
N HIS A 88 6.99 -27.08 -0.14
CA HIS A 88 6.16 -26.71 1.01
C HIS A 88 5.78 -27.89 1.91
N LEU A 89 6.24 -29.12 1.59
CA LEU A 89 6.26 -30.20 2.57
C LEU A 89 7.45 -29.97 3.47
N ASP A 90 7.19 -29.30 4.58
CA ASP A 90 8.11 -29.13 5.69
C ASP A 90 8.53 -30.53 6.18
N THR A 91 9.66 -31.04 5.68
CA THR A 91 10.32 -32.23 6.22
C THR A 91 11.00 -31.88 7.54
N ALA A 92 10.26 -31.25 8.46
CA ALA A 92 10.48 -31.45 9.88
C ALA A 92 9.69 -32.70 10.25
N ALA A 93 10.42 -33.80 10.38
CA ALA A 93 9.94 -35.12 10.77
C ALA A 93 8.89 -35.07 11.91
N ILE A 94 7.62 -35.13 11.55
CA ILE A 94 6.62 -35.84 12.35
C ILE A 94 6.35 -37.13 11.59
N LEU A 95 7.06 -38.17 12.01
CA LEU A 95 6.84 -39.55 11.63
C LEU A 95 5.36 -39.90 11.87
N HIS A 96 4.54 -39.79 10.83
CA HIS A 96 3.30 -40.56 10.76
C HIS A 96 3.65 -41.95 10.19
N PRO A 97 3.08 -43.03 10.75
CA PRO A 97 3.28 -44.37 10.23
C PRO A 97 2.83 -44.45 8.75
N PRO A 98 3.51 -45.27 7.93
CA PRO A 98 3.24 -45.34 6.49
C PRO A 98 1.83 -45.90 6.27
N GLY A 99 0.99 -45.16 5.54
CA GLY A 99 -0.28 -45.71 5.06
C GLY A 99 -1.43 -44.74 4.77
N ARG A 100 -1.33 -43.45 5.11
CA ARG A 100 -2.38 -42.47 4.74
C ARG A 100 -1.80 -41.13 4.35
N ILE A 101 -1.58 -40.96 3.04
CA ILE A 101 -1.44 -39.64 2.42
C ILE A 101 -2.85 -39.07 2.32
N SER A 102 -3.23 -38.18 3.24
CA SER A 102 -4.36 -37.28 2.99
C SER A 102 -3.77 -36.01 2.37
N PRO A 103 -4.16 -35.64 1.13
CA PRO A 103 -3.71 -34.40 0.55
C PRO A 103 -4.23 -33.25 1.42
N ILE A 104 -3.33 -32.36 1.84
CA ILE A 104 -3.69 -31.06 2.40
C ILE A 104 -4.27 -30.24 1.25
N LEU A 105 -5.49 -30.58 0.82
CA LEU A 105 -6.38 -29.56 0.32
C LEU A 105 -6.61 -28.60 1.48
N ALA A 106 -6.66 -27.30 1.16
CA ALA A 106 -7.17 -26.30 2.07
C ALA A 106 -8.36 -26.86 2.84
N PRO A 107 -8.49 -26.64 4.17
CA PRO A 107 -9.72 -26.99 4.84
C PRO A 107 -10.82 -26.22 4.10
N ASP A 108 -11.65 -26.94 3.35
CA ASP A 108 -13.00 -26.48 3.10
C ASP A 108 -13.52 -26.05 4.47
N PRO A 109 -14.11 -24.85 4.60
CA PRO A 109 -14.82 -24.52 5.82
C PRO A 109 -16.01 -25.47 5.88
N ASP A 110 -15.80 -26.65 6.47
CA ASP A 110 -16.84 -27.62 6.72
C ASP A 110 -17.89 -26.89 7.57
N PRO A 111 -19.07 -26.56 7.01
CA PRO A 111 -20.06 -25.74 7.70
C PRO A 111 -20.75 -26.52 8.85
N THR A 112 -20.26 -27.73 9.14
CA THR A 112 -20.83 -28.62 10.14
C THR A 112 -19.90 -28.95 11.30
N LEU A 113 -18.66 -28.43 11.33
CA LEU A 113 -17.84 -28.51 12.53
C LEU A 113 -18.49 -27.63 13.61
N PRO A 114 -18.99 -28.21 14.72
CA PRO A 114 -19.66 -27.45 15.75
C PRO A 114 -18.64 -26.45 16.32
N THR A 115 -18.81 -25.19 15.98
CA THR A 115 -18.11 -24.04 16.59
C THR A 115 -18.64 -23.79 18.01
N ASN A 116 -19.09 -24.85 18.68
CA ASN A 116 -19.30 -24.88 20.11
C ASN A 116 -18.05 -25.49 20.70
N ILE A 117 -17.01 -24.67 20.85
CA ILE A 117 -16.13 -24.86 22.00
C ILE A 117 -17.08 -24.84 23.19
N PRO A 118 -17.28 -25.95 23.93
CA PRO A 118 -18.17 -25.92 25.06
C PRO A 118 -17.73 -24.76 25.95
N ALA A 119 -18.66 -23.85 26.25
CA ALA A 119 -18.41 -22.76 27.18
C ALA A 119 -17.74 -23.36 28.43
N PRO A 120 -16.75 -22.67 29.03
CA PRO A 120 -16.03 -23.19 30.20
C PRO A 120 -17.07 -23.71 31.18
N ILE A 121 -17.03 -25.03 31.41
CA ILE A 121 -18.00 -25.75 32.22
C ILE A 121 -18.05 -25.00 33.55
N GLN A 122 -19.19 -24.36 33.84
CA GLN A 122 -19.33 -23.66 35.10
C GLN A 122 -19.15 -24.69 36.22
N PRO A 123 -18.42 -24.36 37.30
CA PRO A 123 -18.00 -25.30 38.34
C PRO A 123 -19.15 -25.66 39.30
N HIS A 124 -20.29 -26.12 38.77
CA HIS A 124 -21.49 -26.40 39.57
C HIS A 124 -21.74 -27.89 39.81
N THR A 125 -20.91 -28.76 39.24
CA THR A 125 -20.94 -30.19 39.58
C THR A 125 -19.71 -30.50 40.42
N PRO A 126 -19.83 -30.64 41.75
CA PRO A 126 -18.74 -31.15 42.57
C PRO A 126 -18.46 -32.58 42.10
N LEU A 127 -17.35 -32.76 41.37
CA LEU A 127 -16.81 -34.08 41.10
C LEU A 127 -16.57 -34.73 42.46
N LEU A 128 -17.31 -35.81 42.74
CA LEU A 128 -17.08 -36.64 43.91
C LEU A 128 -15.65 -37.18 43.80
N LEU A 129 -14.72 -36.59 44.56
CA LEU A 129 -13.37 -37.11 44.65
C LEU A 129 -13.45 -38.53 45.23
N PRO A 130 -12.75 -39.51 44.64
CA PRO A 130 -12.59 -40.82 45.23
C PRO A 130 -12.05 -40.68 46.67
N PRO A 131 -12.63 -41.36 47.66
CA PRO A 131 -12.33 -41.17 49.09
C PRO A 131 -10.95 -41.70 49.54
N GLU A 132 -10.06 -42.04 48.61
CA GLU A 132 -8.78 -42.73 48.88
C GLU A 132 -7.54 -41.96 48.36
N LEU A 133 -7.61 -40.63 48.26
CA LEU A 133 -6.46 -39.79 47.91
C LEU A 133 -5.92 -39.06 49.15
N ASP A 134 -5.24 -39.80 50.01
CA ASP A 134 -4.58 -39.30 51.23
C ASP A 134 -3.34 -38.42 50.96
N GLU A 135 -3.05 -38.06 49.71
CA GLU A 135 -1.95 -37.16 49.40
C GLU A 135 -2.46 -35.91 48.67
N GLN A 136 -3.00 -34.97 49.45
CA GLN A 136 -3.28 -33.59 49.02
C GLN A 136 -2.07 -32.96 48.28
N ALA A 137 -0.85 -33.41 48.59
CA ALA A 137 0.38 -33.05 47.91
C ALA A 137 0.41 -33.51 46.44
N ILE A 138 0.01 -34.76 46.13
CA ILE A 138 -0.05 -35.28 44.76
C ILE A 138 -1.05 -34.48 43.93
N LEU A 139 -2.24 -34.23 44.48
CA LEU A 139 -3.28 -33.47 43.76
C LEU A 139 -2.85 -32.03 43.45
N LYS A 140 -2.14 -31.38 44.36
CA LYS A 140 -1.56 -30.04 44.12
C LYS A 140 -0.49 -30.09 43.02
N ALA A 141 0.41 -31.06 43.08
CA ALA A 141 1.46 -31.24 42.08
C ALA A 141 0.88 -31.50 40.68
N GLU A 142 -0.15 -32.34 40.58
CA GLU A 142 -0.84 -32.64 39.32
C GLU A 142 -1.61 -31.42 38.79
N ASN A 143 -2.28 -30.65 39.66
CA ASN A 143 -2.96 -29.43 39.25
C ASN A 143 -1.96 -28.38 38.73
N GLU A 144 -0.83 -28.20 39.42
CA GLU A 144 0.27 -27.35 38.93
C GLU A 144 0.86 -27.84 37.61
N HIS A 145 0.92 -29.16 37.40
CA HIS A 145 1.35 -29.75 36.14
C HIS A 145 0.37 -29.44 35.01
N LEU A 146 -0.93 -29.67 35.22
CA LEU A 146 -1.99 -29.37 34.26
C LEU A 146 -2.10 -27.87 33.95
N GLN A 147 -1.92 -27.00 34.94
CA GLN A 147 -1.88 -25.55 34.73
C GLN A 147 -0.70 -25.16 33.83
N ARG A 148 0.48 -25.74 34.04
CA ARG A 148 1.66 -25.53 33.18
C ARG A 148 1.40 -26.05 31.76
N GLN A 149 0.82 -27.24 31.61
CA GLN A 149 0.46 -27.77 30.29
C GLN A 149 -0.55 -26.86 29.56
N LEU A 150 -1.55 -26.35 30.27
CA LEU A 150 -2.55 -25.44 29.71
C LEU A 150 -1.93 -24.10 29.29
N GLN A 151 -1.03 -23.53 30.10
CA GLN A 151 -0.28 -22.32 29.73
C GLN A 151 0.58 -22.55 28.49
N ASN A 152 1.30 -23.68 28.42
CA ASN A 152 2.11 -24.04 27.25
C ASN A 152 1.24 -24.21 26.00
N ALA A 153 0.07 -24.85 26.12
CA ALA A 153 -0.87 -25.02 25.01
C ALA A 153 -1.45 -23.68 24.53
N GLN A 154 -1.79 -22.77 25.45
CA GLN A 154 -2.26 -21.42 25.13
C GLN A 154 -1.17 -20.60 24.42
N GLN A 155 0.07 -20.66 24.89
CA GLN A 155 1.20 -20.02 24.24
C GLN A 155 1.42 -20.58 22.82
N GLY A 156 1.41 -21.90 22.66
CA GLY A 156 1.54 -22.54 21.35
C GLY A 156 0.41 -22.17 20.38
N LEU A 157 -0.82 -22.02 20.87
CA LEU A 157 -1.95 -21.54 20.07
C LEU A 157 -1.76 -20.07 19.66
N HIS A 158 -1.27 -19.23 20.56
CA HIS A 158 -0.98 -17.83 20.29
C HIS A 158 0.10 -17.70 19.20
N GLU A 159 1.20 -18.43 19.32
CA GLU A 159 2.30 -18.46 18.35
C GLU A 159 1.81 -18.93 16.97
N LYS A 160 1.04 -20.02 16.90
CA LYS A 160 0.43 -20.49 15.63
C LYS A 160 -0.48 -19.43 15.01
N THR A 161 -1.29 -18.75 15.82
CA THR A 161 -2.18 -17.67 15.36
C THR A 161 -1.38 -16.49 14.80
N GLN A 162 -0.28 -16.11 15.45
CA GLN A 162 0.61 -15.05 14.94
C GLN A 162 1.24 -15.46 13.61
N THR A 163 1.72 -16.70 13.48
CA THR A 163 2.30 -17.22 12.25
C THR A 163 1.30 -17.20 11.08
N ILE A 164 0.06 -17.65 11.31
CA ILE A 164 -1.02 -17.59 10.31
C ILE A 164 -1.28 -16.13 9.87
N ARG A 165 -1.34 -15.19 10.82
CA ARG A 165 -1.53 -13.76 10.50
C ARG A 165 -0.40 -13.20 9.65
N THR A 166 0.84 -13.58 9.96
CA THR A 166 2.02 -13.16 9.18
C THR A 166 1.97 -13.72 7.76
N TYR A 167 1.63 -15.00 7.59
CA TYR A 167 1.46 -15.60 6.27
C TYR A 167 0.34 -14.93 5.45
N HIS A 168 -0.81 -14.66 6.06
CA HIS A 168 -1.89 -13.91 5.40
C HIS A 168 -1.44 -12.51 4.97
N ALA A 169 -0.70 -11.79 5.82
CA ALA A 169 -0.16 -10.47 5.46
C ALA A 169 0.79 -10.55 4.26
N GLN A 170 1.66 -11.57 4.21
CA GLN A 170 2.57 -11.78 3.09
C GLN A 170 1.82 -12.09 1.78
N LEU A 171 0.78 -12.93 1.83
CA LEU A 171 -0.05 -13.23 0.67
C LEU A 171 -0.75 -11.97 0.13
N LEU A 172 -1.27 -11.10 1.00
CA LEU A 172 -1.88 -9.84 0.58
C LEU A 172 -0.87 -8.88 -0.07
N ILE A 173 0.37 -8.84 0.42
CA ILE A 173 1.44 -8.04 -0.19
C ILE A 173 1.78 -8.58 -1.59
N GLN A 174 1.91 -9.91 -1.72
CA GLN A 174 2.20 -10.56 -3.00
C GLN A 174 1.07 -10.36 -4.00
N ASP A 175 -0.18 -10.52 -3.58
CA ASP A 175 -1.37 -10.30 -4.43
C ASP A 175 -1.43 -8.84 -4.94
N ARG A 176 -1.21 -7.87 -4.05
CA ARG A 176 -1.15 -6.46 -4.43
C ARG A 176 -0.05 -6.19 -5.45
N HIS A 177 1.13 -6.77 -5.24
CA HIS A 177 2.26 -6.64 -6.17
C HIS A 177 1.95 -7.26 -7.55
N CYS A 178 1.39 -8.47 -7.58
CA CYS A 178 0.95 -9.13 -8.80
C CYS A 178 -0.13 -8.31 -9.54
N THR A 179 -1.10 -7.77 -8.80
CA THR A 179 -2.14 -6.88 -9.33
C THR A 179 -1.54 -5.62 -9.95
N ASP A 180 -0.57 -4.98 -9.29
CA ASP A 180 0.11 -3.81 -9.82
C ASP A 180 0.95 -4.12 -11.07
N LEU A 181 1.62 -5.28 -11.11
CA LEU A 181 2.30 -5.78 -12.30
C LEU A 181 1.32 -6.02 -13.44
N GLN A 182 0.18 -6.65 -13.18
CA GLN A 182 -0.86 -6.89 -14.17
C GLN A 182 -1.43 -5.58 -14.71
N LYS A 183 -1.67 -4.59 -13.84
CA LYS A 183 -2.06 -3.23 -14.25
C LYS A 183 -1.01 -2.58 -15.15
N ARG A 184 0.28 -2.66 -14.80
CA ARG A 184 1.38 -2.10 -15.61
C ARG A 184 1.48 -2.81 -16.97
N LEU A 185 1.33 -4.14 -16.99
CA LEU A 185 1.36 -4.94 -18.21
C LEU A 185 0.17 -4.61 -19.11
N ASN A 186 -1.03 -4.51 -18.54
CA ASN A 186 -2.24 -4.10 -19.26
C ASN A 186 -2.18 -2.64 -19.71
N ALA A 187 -1.58 -1.73 -18.94
CA ALA A 187 -1.34 -0.34 -19.34
C ALA A 187 -0.38 -0.28 -20.54
N LYS A 188 0.67 -1.12 -20.57
CA LYS A 188 1.55 -1.25 -21.74
C LYS A 188 0.81 -1.86 -22.94
N GLY A 189 -0.03 -2.87 -22.72
CA GLY A 189 -0.83 -3.51 -23.76
C GLY A 189 -1.91 -2.60 -24.37
N THR A 190 -2.57 -1.79 -23.54
CA THR A 190 -3.57 -0.80 -24.00
C THR A 190 -2.92 0.41 -24.66
N ARG A 191 -1.74 0.86 -24.21
CA ARG A 191 -0.92 1.83 -24.96
C ARG A 191 -0.55 1.28 -26.34
N LYS A 192 -0.08 0.02 -26.41
CA LYS A 192 0.24 -0.64 -27.68
C LYS A 192 -0.99 -0.89 -28.58
N ARG A 193 -2.18 -1.15 -28.02
CA ARG A 193 -3.42 -1.30 -28.80
C ARG A 193 -3.98 0.02 -29.33
N LYS A 194 -3.67 1.15 -28.69
CA LYS A 194 -3.87 2.48 -29.30
C LYS A 194 -2.81 2.77 -30.37
N ASP A 195 -1.59 2.24 -30.22
CA ASP A 195 -0.51 2.34 -31.22
C ASP A 195 -0.60 1.31 -32.37
N THR A 196 -1.53 0.34 -32.34
CA THR A 196 -1.90 -0.46 -33.54
C THR A 196 -2.69 0.35 -34.57
N HIS A 197 -2.61 1.68 -34.48
CA HIS A 197 -2.60 2.59 -35.60
C HIS A 197 -1.16 2.91 -36.04
N LEU A 198 -0.35 1.89 -36.36
CA LEU A 198 0.96 2.14 -36.96
C LEU A 198 0.87 2.83 -38.34
N SER A 199 -0.36 2.97 -38.88
CA SER A 199 -0.73 3.84 -40.01
C SER A 199 -1.35 5.20 -39.65
N ARG A 200 -1.55 5.55 -38.38
CA ARG A 200 -2.06 6.87 -37.95
C ARG A 200 -1.20 7.48 -36.84
N TYR A 201 -0.03 7.99 -37.23
CA TYR A 201 0.81 8.81 -36.32
C TYR A 201 0.33 10.26 -36.19
N LEU A 202 -0.84 10.56 -36.77
CA LEU A 202 -1.58 11.79 -36.69
C LEU A 202 -3.04 11.38 -36.45
N ASP A 203 -3.78 12.11 -35.61
CA ASP A 203 -5.20 11.79 -35.30
C ASP A 203 -6.05 11.63 -36.59
N ASP A 204 -5.65 12.29 -37.69
CA ASP A 204 -6.31 12.26 -39.02
C ASP A 204 -5.85 11.13 -39.97
N GLY A 205 -4.86 10.32 -39.59
CA GLY A 205 -4.52 9.08 -40.31
C GLY A 205 -3.88 9.22 -41.70
N GLY A 206 -2.94 10.15 -41.88
CA GLY A 206 -2.17 10.30 -43.12
C GLY A 206 -0.95 9.38 -43.29
N GLU A 207 -0.51 9.19 -44.54
CA GLU A 207 0.72 8.46 -44.90
C GLU A 207 1.98 9.11 -44.31
N ARG A 208 3.00 8.28 -44.05
CA ARG A 208 4.31 8.69 -43.52
C ARG A 208 5.19 9.34 -44.59
N VAL A 209 4.73 10.44 -45.15
CA VAL A 209 5.56 11.30 -46.01
C VAL A 209 5.93 12.53 -45.20
N PHE A 210 7.11 12.51 -44.59
CA PHE A 210 7.62 13.57 -43.69
C PHE A 210 7.75 14.95 -44.37
N THR A 211 7.73 14.98 -45.71
CA THR A 211 7.78 16.20 -46.53
C THR A 211 6.40 16.72 -46.92
N ALA A 212 5.33 15.94 -46.73
CA ALA A 212 3.98 16.35 -47.09
C ALA A 212 3.50 17.50 -46.19
N GLU A 213 2.88 18.51 -46.77
CA GLU A 213 2.34 19.67 -46.05
C GLU A 213 1.31 19.27 -45.00
N GLY A 214 0.48 18.26 -45.31
CA GLY A 214 -0.49 17.68 -44.37
C GLY A 214 0.15 17.10 -43.11
N TYR A 215 1.33 16.48 -43.23
CA TYR A 215 2.05 15.96 -42.07
C TYR A 215 2.54 17.10 -41.16
N ARG A 216 3.10 18.17 -41.75
CA ARG A 216 3.57 19.34 -40.98
C ARG A 216 2.41 20.06 -40.28
N ALA A 217 1.27 20.21 -40.95
CA ALA A 217 0.07 20.82 -40.38
C ALA A 217 -0.44 20.00 -39.18
N ALA A 218 -0.51 18.68 -39.31
CA ALA A 218 -0.99 17.82 -38.25
C ALA A 218 -0.02 17.73 -37.05
N VAL A 219 1.30 17.77 -37.27
CA VAL A 219 2.29 17.89 -36.18
C VAL A 219 2.14 19.23 -35.43
N ARG A 220 1.86 20.34 -36.13
CA ARG A 220 1.57 21.62 -35.47
C ARG A 220 0.29 21.53 -34.63
N ALA A 221 -0.78 20.96 -35.19
CA ALA A 221 -2.04 20.78 -34.47
C ALA A 221 -1.89 19.92 -33.20
N ASP A 222 -1.10 18.84 -33.24
CA ASP A 222 -0.86 18.01 -32.06
C ASP A 222 0.00 18.73 -31.00
N ARG A 223 1.00 19.52 -31.43
CA ARG A 223 1.77 20.39 -30.54
C ARG A 223 0.88 21.44 -29.88
N ASP A 224 0.01 22.08 -30.63
CA ASP A 224 -0.93 23.09 -30.13
C ASP A 224 -1.94 22.47 -29.16
N LYS A 225 -2.47 21.28 -29.48
CA LYS A 225 -3.36 20.50 -28.60
C LYS A 225 -2.67 20.11 -27.30
N THR A 226 -1.41 19.69 -27.35
CA THR A 226 -0.61 19.35 -26.17
C THR A 226 -0.31 20.59 -25.33
N ARG A 227 0.04 21.70 -25.99
CA ARG A 227 0.25 23.00 -25.33
C ARG A 227 -1.02 23.45 -24.62
N GLN A 228 -2.18 23.38 -25.26
CA GLN A 228 -3.46 23.74 -24.65
C GLN A 228 -3.79 22.87 -23.44
N LYS A 229 -3.59 21.55 -23.53
CA LYS A 229 -3.79 20.64 -22.37
C LYS A 229 -2.90 21.00 -21.19
N ASN A 230 -1.63 21.36 -21.46
CA ASN A 230 -0.71 21.78 -20.40
C ASN A 230 -1.17 23.10 -19.75
N LEU A 231 -1.66 24.06 -20.54
CA LEU A 231 -2.21 25.31 -20.03
C LEU A 231 -3.48 25.08 -19.20
N ASP A 232 -4.39 24.23 -19.67
CA ASP A 232 -5.60 23.85 -18.93
C ASP A 232 -5.24 23.17 -17.60
N GLN A 233 -4.21 22.31 -17.58
CA GLN A 233 -3.72 21.67 -16.36
C GLN A 233 -3.14 22.69 -15.38
N VAL A 234 -2.36 23.65 -15.88
CA VAL A 234 -1.78 24.74 -15.10
C VAL A 234 -2.90 25.61 -14.50
N GLN A 235 -3.92 25.98 -15.28
CA GLN A 235 -5.09 26.74 -14.80
C GLN A 235 -5.86 25.98 -13.70
N ARG A 236 -6.14 24.68 -13.93
CA ARG A 236 -6.81 23.83 -12.92
C ARG A 236 -5.99 23.75 -11.63
N SER A 237 -4.67 23.64 -11.75
CA SER A 237 -3.77 23.60 -10.60
C SER A 237 -3.80 24.91 -9.80
N ALA A 238 -3.93 26.06 -10.47
CA ALA A 238 -4.03 27.36 -9.82
C ALA A 238 -5.35 27.55 -9.07
N VAL A 239 -6.47 27.19 -9.69
CA VAL A 239 -7.79 27.20 -9.02
C VAL A 239 -7.79 26.25 -7.81
N ALA A 240 -7.18 25.06 -7.96
CA ALA A 240 -7.05 24.10 -6.86
C ALA A 240 -6.19 24.65 -5.71
N ALA A 241 -5.06 25.29 -6.01
CA ALA A 241 -4.20 25.92 -5.01
C ALA A 241 -4.95 27.03 -4.23
N ALA A 242 -5.67 27.91 -4.93
CA ALA A 242 -6.48 28.96 -4.31
C ALA A 242 -7.59 28.41 -3.40
N LYS A 243 -8.30 27.36 -3.86
CA LYS A 243 -9.31 26.66 -3.02
C LYS A 243 -8.68 25.99 -1.80
N LYS A 244 -7.50 25.39 -1.94
CA LYS A 244 -6.76 24.76 -0.84
C LYS A 244 -6.31 25.78 0.19
N ALA A 245 -5.84 26.96 -0.23
CA ALA A 245 -5.50 28.06 0.66
C ALA A 245 -6.70 28.51 1.52
N ARG A 246 -7.86 28.71 0.90
CA ARG A 246 -9.12 29.01 1.61
C ARG A 246 -9.48 27.92 2.63
N SER A 247 -9.31 26.65 2.28
CA SER A 247 -9.58 25.52 3.17
C SER A 247 -8.62 25.48 4.37
N ARG A 248 -7.32 25.68 4.14
CA ARG A 248 -6.30 25.79 5.20
C ARG A 248 -6.66 26.90 6.19
N TRP A 249 -6.98 28.10 5.70
CA TRP A 249 -7.40 29.21 6.56
C TRP A 249 -8.66 28.89 7.38
N ARG A 250 -9.67 28.22 6.79
CA ARG A 250 -10.88 27.81 7.53
C ARG A 250 -10.57 26.82 8.64
N LYS A 251 -9.63 25.90 8.41
CA LYS A 251 -9.17 24.94 9.40
C LYS A 251 -8.47 25.68 10.55
N GLU A 252 -7.52 26.56 10.26
CA GLU A 252 -6.84 27.38 11.27
C GLU A 252 -7.83 28.21 12.11
N GLN A 253 -8.84 28.81 11.49
CA GLN A 253 -9.88 29.56 12.20
C GLN A 253 -10.81 28.67 13.04
N LYS A 254 -11.02 27.42 12.63
CA LYS A 254 -11.74 26.44 13.46
C LYS A 254 -10.90 26.08 14.68
N ASP A 255 -9.61 25.83 14.49
CA ASP A 255 -8.69 25.42 15.54
C ASP A 255 -8.47 26.55 16.57
N LYS A 256 -8.27 27.79 16.11
CA LYS A 256 -8.19 28.98 16.98
C LYS A 256 -9.44 29.16 17.86
N ARG A 257 -10.63 28.97 17.28
CA ARG A 257 -11.89 29.06 18.04
C ARG A 257 -12.05 27.91 19.02
N ALA A 258 -11.62 26.70 18.66
CA ALA A 258 -11.63 25.57 19.57
C ALA A 258 -10.73 25.84 20.79
N GLN A 259 -9.52 26.38 20.57
CA GLN A 259 -8.60 26.77 21.64
C GLN A 259 -9.18 27.89 22.52
N GLN A 260 -9.75 28.94 21.93
CA GLN A 260 -10.40 30.03 22.68
C GLN A 260 -11.58 29.53 23.53
N ASN A 261 -12.44 28.69 22.96
CA ASN A 261 -13.57 28.10 23.68
C ASN A 261 -13.10 27.19 24.83
N ALA A 262 -12.07 26.37 24.60
CA ALA A 262 -11.50 25.50 25.63
C ALA A 262 -10.92 26.31 26.79
N HIS A 263 -10.17 27.38 26.48
CA HIS A 263 -9.62 28.28 27.49
C HIS A 263 -10.73 29.04 28.26
N GLN A 264 -11.77 29.52 27.58
CA GLN A 264 -12.92 30.15 28.26
C GLN A 264 -13.69 29.18 29.15
N LEU A 265 -13.88 27.93 28.71
CA LEU A 265 -14.52 26.90 29.51
C LEU A 265 -13.71 26.56 30.74
N ARG A 266 -12.39 26.39 30.58
CA ARG A 266 -11.48 26.14 31.71
C ARG A 266 -11.53 27.26 32.75
N ARG A 267 -11.44 28.52 32.32
CA ARG A 267 -11.58 29.67 33.23
C ARG A 267 -12.95 29.69 33.93
N TRP A 268 -14.02 29.35 33.21
CA TRP A 268 -15.35 29.28 33.79
C TRP A 268 -15.49 28.14 34.81
N GLU A 269 -14.85 26.99 34.57
CA GLU A 269 -14.80 25.85 35.51
C GLU A 269 -14.03 26.23 36.78
N GLU A 270 -12.88 26.90 36.64
CA GLU A 270 -12.10 27.46 37.76
C GLU A 270 -12.96 28.43 38.60
N GLN A 271 -13.64 29.40 37.96
CA GLN A 271 -14.56 30.32 38.64
C GLN A 271 -15.76 29.62 39.29
N CYS A 272 -16.28 28.55 38.69
CA CYS A 272 -17.36 27.77 39.29
C CYS A 272 -16.90 27.04 40.55
N ALA A 273 -15.65 26.54 40.57
CA ALA A 273 -15.08 25.88 41.73
C ALA A 273 -14.85 26.88 42.88
N GLU A 274 -14.33 28.06 42.58
CA GLU A 274 -14.16 29.17 43.55
C GLU A 274 -15.52 29.60 44.13
N ASN A 275 -16.50 29.91 43.29
CA ASN A 275 -17.84 30.33 43.75
C ASN A 275 -18.54 29.25 44.58
N GLN A 276 -18.30 27.97 44.27
CA GLN A 276 -18.86 26.87 45.05
C GLN A 276 -18.22 26.78 46.44
N ALA A 277 -16.92 27.07 46.58
CA ALA A 277 -16.26 27.15 47.89
C ALA A 277 -16.78 28.34 48.72
N ASP A 278 -17.07 29.46 48.08
CA ASP A 278 -17.59 30.68 48.72
C ASP A 278 -19.12 30.66 48.98
N GLY A 279 -19.83 29.63 48.49
CA GLY A 279 -21.29 29.53 48.61
C GLY A 279 -22.08 30.52 47.73
N THR A 280 -21.45 31.11 46.71
CA THR A 280 -22.10 32.04 45.78
C THR A 280 -22.69 31.33 44.55
N ARG A 281 -23.59 32.01 43.83
CA ARG A 281 -24.23 31.44 42.63
C ARG A 281 -23.21 31.24 41.51
N LYS A 282 -23.31 30.11 40.79
CA LYS A 282 -22.46 29.80 39.63
C LYS A 282 -22.62 30.86 38.51
N PRO A 283 -21.51 31.33 37.91
CA PRO A 283 -21.57 32.29 36.81
C PRO A 283 -22.18 31.66 35.55
N PRO A 284 -22.78 32.45 34.64
CA PRO A 284 -23.33 31.93 33.40
C PRO A 284 -22.22 31.34 32.51
N LYS A 285 -22.52 30.21 31.85
CA LYS A 285 -21.57 29.53 30.97
C LYS A 285 -21.20 30.41 29.77
N PRO A 286 -19.91 30.51 29.39
CA PRO A 286 -19.49 31.34 28.27
C PRO A 286 -20.13 30.88 26.95
N LYS A 287 -20.55 31.85 26.14
CA LYS A 287 -21.08 31.61 24.79
C LYS A 287 -19.93 31.20 23.86
N ARG A 288 -20.20 30.29 22.92
CA ARG A 288 -19.19 29.86 21.93
C ARG A 288 -18.77 31.03 21.05
N ALA A 289 -17.47 31.13 20.76
CA ALA A 289 -16.93 32.14 19.84
C ALA A 289 -17.59 32.07 18.45
N ALA A 290 -17.97 33.23 17.92
CA ALA A 290 -18.63 33.37 16.62
C ALA A 290 -17.73 32.87 15.47
N LYS A 291 -18.34 32.48 14.34
CA LYS A 291 -17.61 32.10 13.13
C LYS A 291 -17.02 33.36 12.49
N ALA A 292 -15.71 33.37 12.25
CA ALA A 292 -15.09 34.41 11.42
C ALA A 292 -15.63 34.33 9.98
N GLN A 293 -15.98 35.47 9.41
CA GLN A 293 -16.37 35.56 8.00
C GLN A 293 -15.16 35.23 7.11
N THR A 294 -15.39 34.53 5.99
CA THR A 294 -14.29 34.19 5.08
C THR A 294 -13.85 35.46 4.35
N PRO A 295 -12.56 35.85 4.40
CA PRO A 295 -12.07 37.04 3.71
C PRO A 295 -12.36 37.01 2.21
N GLU A 296 -12.82 38.13 1.66
CA GLU A 296 -13.16 38.28 0.24
C GLU A 296 -11.96 38.03 -0.68
N ARG A 297 -10.74 38.29 -0.19
CA ARG A 297 -9.50 38.00 -0.92
C ARG A 297 -9.47 36.58 -1.48
N PHE A 298 -9.99 35.58 -0.76
CA PHE A 298 -10.02 34.20 -1.25
C PHE A 298 -10.98 34.02 -2.43
N ALA A 299 -12.12 34.72 -2.44
CA ALA A 299 -13.03 34.69 -3.57
C ALA A 299 -12.39 35.39 -4.78
N ARG A 300 -11.74 36.54 -4.57
CA ARG A 300 -10.99 37.27 -5.59
C ARG A 300 -9.88 36.41 -6.21
N THR A 301 -9.04 35.78 -5.39
CA THR A 301 -7.94 34.91 -5.87
C THR A 301 -8.47 33.71 -6.66
N ILE A 302 -9.59 33.09 -6.24
CA ILE A 302 -10.19 31.97 -7.00
C ILE A 302 -10.74 32.44 -8.35
N ARG A 303 -11.40 33.61 -8.39
CA ARG A 303 -11.88 34.21 -9.64
C ARG A 303 -10.72 34.54 -10.58
N GLN A 304 -9.69 35.21 -10.06
CA GLN A 304 -8.48 35.56 -10.80
C GLN A 304 -7.78 34.32 -11.38
N ALA A 305 -7.63 33.25 -10.59
CA ALA A 305 -7.05 31.99 -11.07
C ALA A 305 -7.87 31.34 -12.20
N GLY A 306 -9.19 31.50 -12.18
CA GLY A 306 -10.07 31.04 -13.25
C GLY A 306 -10.03 31.92 -14.50
N ALA A 307 -9.75 33.21 -14.33
CA ALA A 307 -9.74 34.21 -15.41
C ALA A 307 -8.34 34.43 -16.04
N LEU A 308 -7.36 33.59 -15.73
CA LEU A 308 -6.01 33.73 -16.30
C LEU A 308 -6.03 33.56 -17.82
N THR A 309 -5.37 34.48 -18.53
CA THR A 309 -5.21 34.41 -19.99
C THR A 309 -4.16 33.37 -20.38
N GLY A 310 -4.16 32.93 -21.65
CA GLY A 310 -3.17 31.97 -22.15
C GLY A 310 -1.72 32.41 -21.94
N GLU A 311 -1.42 33.69 -22.11
CA GLU A 311 -0.09 34.25 -21.87
C GLU A 311 0.31 34.21 -20.39
N GLN A 312 -0.61 34.53 -19.49
CA GLN A 312 -0.38 34.43 -18.04
C GLN A 312 -0.16 32.97 -17.62
N LEU A 313 -0.92 32.04 -18.19
CA LEU A 313 -0.75 30.61 -17.94
C LEU A 313 0.61 30.10 -18.44
N LEU A 314 1.10 30.60 -19.58
CA LEU A 314 2.45 30.28 -20.08
C LEU A 314 3.54 30.78 -19.13
N ARG A 315 3.49 32.06 -18.74
CA ARG A 315 4.45 32.64 -17.78
C ARG A 315 4.43 31.91 -16.44
N MET A 316 3.24 31.52 -15.99
CA MET A 316 3.10 30.72 -14.78
C MET A 316 3.67 29.31 -14.97
N ALA A 317 3.46 28.68 -16.13
CA ALA A 317 4.03 27.37 -16.43
C ALA A 317 5.57 27.41 -16.39
N GLU A 318 6.19 28.38 -17.05
CA GLU A 318 7.65 28.61 -17.05
C GLU A 318 8.19 28.77 -15.62
N ARG A 319 7.55 29.63 -14.80
CA ARG A 319 7.95 29.80 -13.38
C ARG A 319 7.82 28.53 -12.55
N LEU A 320 6.98 27.57 -12.95
CA LEU A 320 6.76 26.32 -12.22
C LEU A 320 7.63 25.17 -12.71
N GLU A 321 8.38 25.32 -13.80
CA GLU A 321 9.29 24.26 -14.29
C GLU A 321 10.42 23.99 -13.29
N ASP A 322 10.97 25.05 -12.68
CA ASP A 322 12.05 24.96 -11.69
C ASP A 322 11.53 24.69 -10.27
N VAL A 323 10.23 24.85 -10.03
CA VAL A 323 9.63 24.68 -8.71
C VAL A 323 9.27 23.21 -8.50
N GLY A 324 9.87 22.59 -7.48
CA GLY A 324 9.59 21.22 -7.08
C GLY A 324 8.11 20.92 -6.83
N GLN A 325 7.74 19.65 -6.69
CA GLN A 325 6.33 19.24 -6.58
C GLN A 325 5.71 19.54 -5.20
N GLY A 326 4.37 19.46 -5.12
CA GLY A 326 3.65 19.50 -3.85
C GLY A 326 3.35 20.90 -3.32
N ASP A 327 3.73 21.16 -2.06
CA ASP A 327 3.38 22.40 -1.35
C ASP A 327 4.20 23.61 -1.83
N ALA A 328 5.46 23.42 -2.26
CA ALA A 328 6.28 24.48 -2.86
C ALA A 328 5.65 25.02 -4.15
N ARG A 329 5.22 24.12 -5.04
CA ARG A 329 4.47 24.47 -6.26
C ARG A 329 3.19 25.25 -5.96
N GLN A 330 2.45 24.85 -4.92
CA GLN A 330 1.23 25.55 -4.52
C GLN A 330 1.52 26.97 -4.02
N GLN A 331 2.58 27.15 -3.22
CA GLN A 331 2.99 28.46 -2.73
C GLN A 331 3.44 29.36 -3.88
N ALA A 332 4.23 28.84 -4.83
CA ALA A 332 4.64 29.61 -6.02
C ALA A 332 3.43 30.06 -6.85
N ILE A 333 2.41 29.21 -7.02
CA ILE A 333 1.17 29.61 -7.70
C ILE A 333 0.43 30.71 -6.92
N LEU A 334 0.31 30.58 -5.60
CA LEU A 334 -0.36 31.61 -4.80
C LEU A 334 0.38 32.95 -4.86
N GLN A 335 1.72 32.93 -4.80
CA GLN A 335 2.55 34.12 -4.97
C GLN A 335 2.34 34.76 -6.35
N PHE A 336 2.27 33.96 -7.42
CA PHE A 336 1.98 34.46 -8.76
C PHE A 336 0.61 35.14 -8.85
N LEU A 337 -0.40 34.58 -8.19
CA LEU A 337 -1.75 35.17 -8.17
C LEU A 337 -1.83 36.45 -7.33
N GLU A 338 -1.07 36.54 -6.24
CA GLU A 338 -1.01 37.70 -5.37
C GLU A 338 -0.18 38.85 -5.96
N SER A 339 0.82 38.54 -6.79
CA SER A 339 1.70 39.50 -7.46
C SER A 339 1.82 39.16 -8.94
N PRO A 340 0.79 39.46 -9.76
CA PRO A 340 0.86 39.23 -11.19
C PRO A 340 2.00 40.06 -11.79
N PRO A 341 2.91 39.46 -12.57
CA PRO A 341 4.04 40.18 -13.15
C PRO A 341 3.55 41.24 -14.16
N ASP A 342 3.86 42.48 -13.82
CA ASP A 342 3.78 43.71 -14.60
C ASP A 342 2.44 44.05 -15.29
N GLY A 343 1.72 44.99 -14.67
CA GLY A 343 1.06 46.07 -15.42
C GLY A 343 -0.31 45.78 -16.02
N LEU A 344 -0.89 44.60 -15.83
CA LEU A 344 -2.31 44.45 -16.12
C LEU A 344 -3.09 45.28 -15.08
N PRO A 345 -3.96 46.21 -15.51
CA PRO A 345 -4.72 47.02 -14.58
C PRO A 345 -5.43 46.05 -13.65
N SER A 346 -5.04 46.09 -12.37
CA SER A 346 -5.75 45.42 -11.29
C SER A 346 -7.15 45.94 -11.41
N GLY A 347 -8.03 45.17 -12.08
CA GLY A 347 -9.29 45.62 -12.63
C GLY A 347 -9.88 46.61 -11.68
N SER A 348 -9.69 47.90 -12.02
CA SER A 348 -10.02 49.00 -11.14
C SER A 348 -11.47 48.72 -10.81
N GLU A 349 -11.73 48.44 -9.54
CA GLU A 349 -13.06 48.47 -9.00
C GLU A 349 -13.58 49.83 -9.49
N SER A 350 -14.41 49.80 -10.53
CA SER A 350 -15.29 50.89 -10.84
C SER A 350 -16.20 50.91 -9.63
N GLU A 351 -15.72 51.59 -8.59
CA GLU A 351 -16.55 52.16 -7.54
C GLU A 351 -17.54 53.04 -8.29
N ASP A 352 -18.62 52.38 -8.70
CA ASP A 352 -19.88 52.98 -9.05
C ASP A 352 -20.36 53.62 -7.74
N THR A 353 -19.75 54.76 -7.43
CA THR A 353 -20.19 55.71 -6.44
C THR A 353 -21.46 56.30 -7.02
N GLY A 354 -22.54 55.54 -6.86
CA GLY A 354 -23.90 56.06 -6.98
C GLY A 354 -24.06 57.15 -5.92
N THR A 355 -23.74 58.37 -6.32
CA THR A 355 -24.20 59.61 -5.69
C THR A 355 -25.71 59.73 -5.87
N ASP A 356 -26.37 59.89 -4.72
CA ASP A 356 -27.67 60.52 -4.41
C ASP A 356 -28.95 60.14 -5.17
#